data_AF-A0A959UWT6-F1
#
_entry.id   AF-A0A959UWT6-F1
#
_cell.length_a   1.000
_cell.length_b   1.000
_cell.length_c   1.000
_cell.angle_alpha   90.00
_cell.angle_beta   90.00
_cell.angle_gamma   90.00
#
_symmetry.space_group_name_H-M   'P 1'
#
loop_
_entity.id
_entity.type
_entity.pdbx_description
1 polymer ?
#
loop_
_entity_poly.entity_id
_entity_poly.type
_entity_poly.pdbx_seq_one_letter_code
_entity_poly.pdbx_strand_id
1 'polypeptide(L)'
;IDAGFGTGITRPLEGRAASFAEAMNATGLPIVSVDLPSGMPASGATPERGQVLVRARLTLTFQCPKPALLQREWDPWTGRWKV
;
A
#
# COMPACT_ATOMS: atom_id res chain seq x y z
N ILE A 1 4.35 -11.35 1.80
CA ILE A 1 3.72 -10.52 2.85
C ILE A 1 4.43 -9.18 2.80
N ASP A 2 3.66 -8.09 2.76
CA ASP A 2 4.15 -6.73 2.76
C ASP A 2 3.93 -6.13 4.15
N ALA A 3 5.01 -5.81 4.85
CA ALA A 3 5.01 -5.19 6.17
C ALA A 3 6.16 -4.18 6.30
N GLY A 4 6.57 -3.58 5.18
CA GLY A 4 7.69 -2.64 5.14
C GLY A 4 7.31 -1.26 5.69
N PHE A 5 6.14 -0.75 5.28
CA PHE A 5 5.64 0.57 5.65
C PHE A 5 4.13 0.53 5.88
N GLY A 6 3.66 1.25 6.90
CA GLY A 6 2.24 1.47 7.19
C GLY A 6 1.94 2.97 7.29
N THR A 7 1.16 3.39 8.28
CA THR A 7 0.79 4.82 8.47
C THR A 7 1.95 5.79 8.67
N GLY A 8 3.13 5.31 9.06
CA GLY A 8 4.30 6.15 9.33
C GLY A 8 5.00 6.71 8.08
N ILE A 9 4.55 6.35 6.88
CA ILE A 9 5.14 6.87 5.65
C ILE A 9 4.78 8.35 5.43
N THR A 10 5.79 9.19 5.22
CA THR A 10 5.63 10.64 5.02
C THR A 10 6.13 11.12 3.66
N ARG A 11 6.73 10.23 2.86
CA ARG A 11 7.30 10.52 1.54
C ARG A 11 7.17 9.29 0.62
N PRO A 12 7.19 9.47 -0.72
CA PRO A 12 7.19 8.36 -1.66
C PRO A 12 8.33 7.35 -1.42
N LEU A 13 8.13 6.10 -1.85
CA LEU A 13 9.18 5.10 -1.82
C LEU A 13 10.28 5.46 -2.82
N GLU A 14 11.53 5.32 -2.39
CA GLU A 14 12.71 5.61 -3.19
C GLU A 14 13.78 4.52 -3.00
N GLY A 15 14.72 4.45 -3.94
CA GLY A 15 15.88 3.56 -3.88
C GLY A 15 15.48 2.11 -3.60
N ARG A 16 16.11 1.49 -2.59
CA ARG A 16 15.88 0.08 -2.24
C ARG A 16 14.43 -0.23 -1.87
N ALA A 17 13.71 0.72 -1.27
CA ALA A 17 12.32 0.51 -0.88
C ALA A 17 11.39 0.48 -2.11
N ALA A 18 11.64 1.35 -3.08
CA ALA A 18 10.95 1.32 -4.37
C ALA A 18 11.23 0.02 -5.13
N SER A 19 12.51 -0.36 -5.26
CA SER A 19 12.89 -1.61 -5.92
C SER A 19 12.29 -2.85 -5.26
N PHE A 20 12.13 -2.84 -3.93
CA PHE A 20 11.46 -3.91 -3.20
C PHE A 20 9.98 -3.99 -3.55
N ALA A 21 9.25 -2.87 -3.56
CA ALA A 21 7.85 -2.84 -3.94
C ALA A 21 7.64 -3.30 -5.41
N GLU A 22 8.52 -2.87 -6.33
CA GLU A 22 8.51 -3.32 -7.72
C GLU A 22 8.75 -4.83 -7.84
N ALA A 23 9.77 -5.36 -7.15
CA ALA A 23 10.08 -6.78 -7.15
C ALA A 23 8.92 -7.62 -6.60
N MET A 24 8.27 -7.16 -5.52
CA MET A 24 7.07 -7.80 -4.98
C MET A 24 5.94 -7.84 -6.01
N ASN A 25 5.62 -6.71 -6.63
CA ASN A 25 4.58 -6.61 -7.64
C ASN A 25 4.87 -7.50 -8.86
N ALA A 26 6.14 -7.65 -9.22
CA ALA A 26 6.58 -8.49 -10.35
C ALA A 26 6.46 -9.99 -10.09
N THR A 27 6.30 -10.43 -8.83
CA THR A 27 6.18 -11.88 -8.52
C THR A 27 4.92 -12.52 -9.10
N GLY A 28 3.87 -11.74 -9.36
CA GLY A 28 2.54 -12.27 -9.73
C GLY A 28 1.85 -13.06 -8.62
N LEU A 29 2.46 -13.17 -7.44
CA LEU A 29 1.90 -13.90 -6.30
C LEU A 29 0.90 -13.01 -5.54
N PRO A 30 -0.09 -13.60 -4.86
CA PRO A 30 -0.96 -12.86 -3.95
C PRO A 30 -0.17 -12.19 -2.81
N ILE A 31 -0.26 -10.87 -2.72
CA ILE A 31 0.35 -10.10 -1.64
C ILE A 31 -0.69 -9.80 -0.56
N VAL A 32 -0.30 -9.99 0.70
CA VAL A 32 -1.03 -9.51 1.87
C VAL A 32 -0.24 -8.36 2.49
N SER A 33 -0.84 -7.19 2.58
CA SER A 33 -0.25 -6.00 3.20
C SER A 33 -0.75 -5.84 4.63
N VAL A 34 0.16 -5.42 5.51
CA VAL A 34 -0.09 -5.13 6.92
C VAL A 34 -0.22 -3.63 7.09
N ASP A 35 -1.28 -3.20 7.78
CA ASP A 35 -1.70 -1.82 7.97
C ASP A 35 -2.20 -1.11 6.71
N LEU A 36 -1.29 -0.89 5.75
CA LEU A 36 -1.52 -0.31 4.43
C LEU A 36 -0.53 -0.95 3.43
N PRO A 37 -0.82 -0.96 2.11
CA PRO A 37 0.20 -1.29 1.12
C PRO A 37 1.41 -0.36 1.24
N SER A 38 2.62 -0.91 1.31
CA SER A 38 3.85 -0.12 1.41
C SER A 38 3.92 0.90 0.26
N GLY A 39 4.08 2.18 0.59
CA GLY A 39 4.09 3.29 -0.37
C GLY A 39 2.76 4.06 -0.47
N MET A 40 1.70 3.58 0.17
CA MET A 40 0.39 4.25 0.23
C MET A 40 0.31 5.21 1.43
N PRO A 41 -0.05 6.49 1.23
CA PRO A 41 -0.23 7.46 2.32
C PRO A 41 -1.52 7.18 3.11
N ALA A 42 -1.47 7.28 4.43
CA ALA A 42 -2.65 7.03 5.27
C ALA A 42 -3.75 8.10 5.17
N SER A 43 -3.36 9.35 4.87
CA SER A 43 -4.25 10.52 4.85
C SER A 43 -5.27 10.51 3.72
N GLY A 44 -5.06 9.70 2.68
CA GLY A 44 -5.92 9.69 1.49
C GLY A 44 -5.63 10.88 0.58
N ALA A 45 -4.36 11.15 0.31
CA ALA A 45 -4.00 12.02 -0.81
C ALA A 45 -4.41 11.35 -2.14
N THR A 46 -4.55 12.12 -3.21
CA THR A 46 -4.77 11.56 -4.54
C THR A 46 -3.51 10.80 -4.99
N PRO A 47 -3.64 9.58 -5.55
CA PRO A 47 -2.49 8.86 -6.10
C PRO A 47 -1.76 9.68 -7.16
N GLU A 48 -0.43 9.71 -7.07
CA GLU A 48 0.40 10.40 -8.06
C GLU A 48 0.71 9.50 -9.26
N ARG A 49 0.82 10.08 -10.45
CA ARG A 49 1.20 9.33 -11.65
C ARG A 49 2.62 8.79 -11.48
N GLY A 50 2.77 7.47 -11.60
CA GLY A 50 4.07 6.81 -11.48
C GLY A 50 4.51 6.53 -10.04
N GLN A 51 3.63 6.75 -9.05
CA GLN A 51 3.92 6.39 -7.66
C GLN A 51 4.21 4.89 -7.53
N VAL A 52 5.33 4.57 -6.87
CA VAL A 52 5.72 3.19 -6.57
C VAL A 52 5.13 2.78 -5.22
N LEU A 53 4.26 1.77 -5.25
CA LEU A 53 3.70 1.15 -4.06
C LEU A 53 3.35 -0.31 -4.32
N VAL A 54 3.20 -1.08 -3.25
CA VAL A 54 2.79 -2.48 -3.30
C VAL A 54 1.33 -2.61 -3.73
N ARG A 55 1.01 -3.63 -4.53
CA ARG A 55 -0.35 -4.01 -4.93
C ARG A 55 -0.81 -5.22 -4.14
N ALA A 56 -1.66 -5.01 -3.14
CA ALA A 56 -2.17 -6.05 -2.27
C ALA A 56 -3.41 -6.75 -2.85
N ARG A 57 -3.54 -8.06 -2.61
CA ARG A 57 -4.81 -8.79 -2.75
C ARG A 57 -5.66 -8.65 -1.48
N LEU A 58 -5.01 -8.54 -0.33
CA LEU A 58 -5.63 -8.36 0.98
C LEU A 58 -4.82 -7.35 1.80
N THR A 59 -5.48 -6.35 2.38
CA THR A 59 -4.87 -5.44 3.36
C THR A 59 -5.50 -5.67 4.74
N LEU A 60 -4.69 -5.98 5.73
CA LEU A 60 -5.12 -6.11 7.13
C LEU A 60 -4.72 -4.86 7.88
N THR A 61 -5.68 -4.00 8.17
CA THR A 61 -5.44 -2.76 8.93
C THR A 61 -5.78 -2.94 10.41
N PHE A 62 -5.38 -1.99 11.24
CA PHE A 62 -5.59 -2.07 12.69
C PHE A 62 -6.40 -0.88 13.22
N GLN A 63 -7.12 -1.11 14.33
CA GLN A 63 -7.90 -0.13 15.09
C GLN A 63 -9.09 0.44 14.32
N CYS A 64 -8.84 1.25 13.30
CA CYS A 64 -9.85 1.85 12.44
C CYS A 64 -9.38 1.91 10.98
N PRO A 65 -10.32 1.99 10.02
CA PRO A 65 -9.97 2.22 8.62
C PRO A 65 -9.23 3.55 8.48
N LYS A 66 -8.07 3.52 7.84
CA LYS A 66 -7.35 4.75 7.48
C LYS A 66 -8.14 5.47 6.39
N PRO A 67 -8.17 6.82 6.37
CA PRO A 67 -8.90 7.59 5.35
C PRO A 67 -8.65 7.12 3.91
N ALA A 68 -7.40 6.76 3.59
CA ALA A 68 -7.03 6.27 2.26
C ALA A 68 -7.72 4.94 1.86
N LEU A 69 -8.09 4.08 2.82
CA LEU A 69 -8.82 2.82 2.54
C LEU A 69 -10.28 3.05 2.16
N LEU A 70 -10.81 4.26 2.39
CA LEU A 70 -12.19 4.64 2.10
C LEU A 70 -12.33 5.39 0.76
N GLN A 71 -11.21 5.60 0.06
CA GLN A 71 -11.12 6.33 -1.19
C GLN A 71 -10.98 5.37 -2.37
N ARG A 72 -11.88 5.47 -3.34
CA ARG A 72 -11.95 4.55 -4.49
C ARG A 72 -10.71 4.60 -5.37
N GLU A 73 -10.01 5.73 -5.37
CA GLU A 73 -8.78 5.95 -6.11
C GLU A 73 -7.69 4.94 -5.68
N TRP A 74 -7.76 4.42 -4.45
CA TRP A 74 -6.80 3.47 -3.91
C TRP A 74 -7.20 2.00 -4.06
N ASP A 75 -8.44 1.70 -4.50
CA ASP A 75 -8.93 0.34 -4.74
C ASP A 75 -7.97 -0.54 -5.56
N PRO A 76 -7.29 -0.04 -6.62
CA PRO A 76 -6.38 -0.87 -7.42
C PRO A 76 -5.17 -1.43 -6.65
N TRP A 77 -4.84 -0.88 -5.48
CA TRP A 77 -3.66 -1.25 -4.69
C TRP A 77 -3.99 -1.90 -3.34
N THR A 78 -5.17 -1.64 -2.78
CA THR A 78 -5.55 -2.12 -1.44
C THR A 78 -6.14 -3.53 -1.46
N GLY A 79 -6.75 -3.93 -2.58
CA GLY A 79 -7.48 -5.19 -2.69
C GLY A 79 -8.66 -5.25 -1.71
N ARG A 80 -8.98 -6.44 -1.20
CA ARG A 80 -9.95 -6.53 -0.09
C ARG A 80 -9.27 -6.04 1.17
N TRP A 81 -9.91 -5.23 1.99
CA TRP A 81 -9.34 -4.83 3.28
C TRP A 81 -10.27 -5.12 4.44
N LYS A 82 -9.68 -5.33 5.62
CA LYS A 82 -10.38 -5.58 6.89
C LYS A 82 -9.64 -4.89 8.03
N VAL A 83 -10.40 -4.49 9.05
CA VAL A 83 -9.87 -4.10 10.37
C VAL A 83 -9.82 -5.33 11.24
#